data_AF-A0A6I3KIW9-F1
#
_entry.id   AF-A0A6I3KIW9-F1
#
_cell.length_a   1.000
_cell.length_b   1.000
_cell.length_c   1.000
_cell.angle_alpha   90.00
_cell.angle_beta   90.00
_cell.angle_gamma   90.00
#
_symmetry.space_group_name_H-M   'P 1'
#
loop_
_entity.id
_entity.type
_entity.pdbx_description
1 polymer ?
#
loop_
_entity_poly.entity_id
_entity_poly.type
_entity_poly.pdbx_seq_one_letter_code
_entity_poly.pdbx_strand_id
1 'polypeptide(L)'
;MSKSRSCVLALAAAGLFALAPAIAMAAPAVPPGAKDCRGFRAVGSGLTESIASLMATQGAVNVASNRGWTVIGEAKLQGCTSTGIFGVECAATSYACKLPH
;
A
#
# COMPACT_ATOMS: atom_id res chain seq x y z
N MET A 1 -17.88 62.19 31.95
CA MET A 1 -17.32 62.54 30.62
C MET A 1 -16.60 61.31 30.09
N SER A 2 -16.98 60.85 28.89
CA SER A 2 -16.40 59.83 28.00
C SER A 2 -15.79 58.53 28.59
N LYS A 3 -16.39 57.34 28.35
CA LYS A 3 -16.28 56.50 27.12
C LYS A 3 -14.89 55.85 27.10
N SER A 4 -14.72 54.54 27.28
CA SER A 4 -15.17 53.55 26.31
C SER A 4 -14.84 52.10 26.72
N ARG A 5 -15.82 51.21 26.49
CA ARG A 5 -15.72 49.82 25.98
C ARG A 5 -15.04 48.77 26.87
N SER A 6 -15.57 47.58 27.09
CA SER A 6 -16.88 46.94 26.93
C SER A 6 -16.72 45.61 27.69
N CYS A 7 -17.79 45.18 28.32
CA CYS A 7 -17.85 44.01 29.20
C CYS A 7 -17.33 42.71 28.59
N VAL A 8 -16.62 41.99 29.45
CA VAL A 8 -16.42 40.54 29.49
C VAL A 8 -17.77 39.79 29.45
N LEU A 9 -17.72 38.51 29.02
CA LEU A 9 -18.76 37.44 28.96
C LEU A 9 -19.29 37.23 27.54
N ALA A 10 -19.43 36.02 27.00
CA ALA A 10 -19.17 34.66 27.46
C ALA A 10 -19.30 33.74 26.24
N LEU A 11 -18.70 32.55 26.33
CA LEU A 11 -19.20 31.25 25.87
C LEU A 11 -18.09 30.40 25.26
N ALA A 12 -17.63 29.48 26.11
CA ALA A 12 -17.00 28.24 25.71
C ALA A 12 -17.94 27.48 24.75
N ALA A 13 -17.40 27.07 23.61
CA ALA A 13 -17.92 25.95 22.86
C ALA A 13 -16.72 25.06 22.55
N ALA A 14 -16.61 23.99 23.33
CA ALA A 14 -15.76 22.86 23.09
C ALA A 14 -16.06 22.30 21.69
N GLY A 15 -15.12 22.48 20.76
CA GLY A 15 -15.03 21.69 19.55
C GLY A 15 -13.74 20.88 19.65
N LEU A 16 -13.80 19.72 20.31
CA LEU A 16 -12.79 18.69 20.12
C LEU A 16 -12.78 18.37 18.62
N PHE A 17 -11.85 18.96 17.88
CA PHE A 17 -11.51 18.48 16.56
C PHE A 17 -11.02 17.05 16.76
N ALA A 18 -11.86 16.10 16.36
CA ALA A 18 -11.54 14.70 16.30
C ALA A 18 -10.22 14.55 15.53
N LEU A 19 -9.15 14.25 16.25
CA LEU A 19 -7.92 13.73 15.70
C LEU A 19 -8.25 12.36 15.10
N ALA A 20 -8.79 12.37 13.88
CA ALA A 20 -8.77 11.19 13.05
C ALA A 20 -7.28 10.89 12.79
N PRO A 21 -6.76 9.71 13.17
CA PRO A 21 -5.42 9.34 12.79
C PRO A 21 -5.41 9.20 11.27
N ALA A 22 -4.86 10.20 10.59
CA ALA A 22 -4.41 10.03 9.22
C ALA A 22 -3.23 9.05 9.28
N ILE A 23 -3.54 7.76 9.24
CA ILE A 23 -2.60 6.72 8.83
C ILE A 23 -2.21 7.05 7.39
N ALA A 24 -1.19 7.90 7.26
CA ALA A 24 -0.50 8.11 6.01
C ALA A 24 0.08 6.74 5.63
N MET A 25 -0.59 6.06 4.70
CA MET A 25 -0.02 4.92 4.00
C MET A 25 1.24 5.44 3.33
N ALA A 26 2.39 5.18 3.95
CA ALA A 26 3.68 5.55 3.39
C ALA A 26 3.75 4.91 2.01
N ALA A 27 3.76 5.74 0.97
CA ALA A 27 4.06 5.27 -0.37
C ALA A 27 5.39 4.52 -0.29
N PRO A 28 5.53 3.35 -0.94
CA PRO A 28 6.77 2.59 -0.92
C PRO A 28 7.92 3.53 -1.28
N ALA A 29 8.89 3.68 -0.38
CA ALA A 29 10.01 4.59 -0.58
C ALA A 29 10.83 4.10 -1.77
N VAL A 30 10.64 4.73 -2.93
CA VAL A 30 11.42 4.44 -4.13
C VAL A 30 12.86 4.91 -3.86
N PRO A 31 13.88 4.04 -4.00
CA PRO A 31 15.26 4.41 -3.74
C PRO A 31 15.71 5.54 -4.67
N PRO A 32 16.52 6.49 -4.17
CA PRO A 32 17.07 7.54 -5.01
C PRO A 32 17.88 6.94 -6.18
N GLY A 33 17.65 7.47 -7.38
CA GLY A 33 18.29 6.99 -8.61
C GLY A 33 17.56 5.86 -9.32
N ALA A 34 16.46 5.31 -8.77
CA ALA A 34 15.65 4.31 -9.44
C ALA A 34 15.15 4.78 -10.82
N LYS A 35 15.31 3.93 -11.83
CA LYS A 35 14.85 4.13 -13.21
C LYS A 35 13.97 2.96 -13.65
N ASP A 36 13.17 3.20 -14.69
CA ASP A 36 12.40 2.18 -15.42
C ASP A 36 11.40 1.34 -14.60
N CYS A 37 10.83 1.90 -13.52
CA CYS A 37 9.94 1.15 -12.64
C CYS A 37 8.70 0.53 -13.33
N ARG A 38 8.37 -0.71 -12.98
CA ARG A 38 7.21 -1.42 -13.53
C ARG A 38 6.63 -2.47 -12.58
N GLY A 39 5.40 -2.88 -12.89
CA GLY A 39 4.73 -3.98 -12.20
C GLY A 39 5.16 -5.35 -12.71
N PHE A 40 5.30 -6.31 -11.79
CA PHE A 40 5.52 -7.71 -12.08
C PHE A 40 4.39 -8.53 -11.50
N ARG A 41 3.62 -9.18 -12.37
CA ARG A 41 2.46 -9.98 -11.98
C ARG A 41 2.82 -11.45 -11.93
N ALA A 42 2.28 -12.13 -10.94
CA ALA A 42 2.26 -13.58 -10.87
C ALA A 42 0.87 -14.08 -10.46
N VAL A 43 0.59 -15.32 -10.85
CA VAL A 43 -0.61 -16.06 -10.43
C VAL A 43 -0.12 -17.26 -9.61
N GLY A 44 -0.69 -17.42 -8.42
CA GLY A 44 -0.45 -18.55 -7.55
C GLY A 44 -1.74 -19.35 -7.37
N SER A 45 -1.62 -20.66 -7.38
CA SER A 45 -2.74 -21.58 -7.15
C SER A 45 -2.53 -22.35 -5.86
N GLY A 46 -3.62 -22.73 -5.18
CA GLY A 46 -3.55 -23.51 -3.95
C GLY A 46 -4.90 -24.07 -3.51
N LEU A 47 -4.85 -25.03 -2.58
CA LEU A 47 -6.05 -25.64 -1.98
C LEU A 47 -6.86 -24.65 -1.14
N THR A 48 -6.23 -23.56 -0.69
CA THR A 48 -6.86 -22.49 0.09
C THR A 48 -6.44 -21.12 -0.46
N GLU A 49 -7.26 -20.11 -0.20
CA GLU A 49 -6.98 -18.72 -0.58
C GLU A 49 -5.69 -18.20 0.07
N SER A 50 -5.41 -18.59 1.31
CA SER A 50 -4.16 -18.21 2.00
C SER A 50 -2.92 -18.76 1.30
N ILE A 51 -2.97 -20.01 0.83
CA ILE A 51 -1.84 -20.59 0.08
C ILE A 51 -1.73 -19.94 -1.29
N ALA A 52 -2.84 -19.79 -2.01
CA ALA A 52 -2.85 -19.17 -3.34
C ALA A 52 -2.34 -17.72 -3.31
N SER A 53 -2.73 -16.93 -2.31
CA SER A 53 -2.27 -15.55 -2.12
C SER A 53 -0.78 -15.47 -1.75
N LEU A 54 -0.30 -16.36 -0.89
CA LEU A 54 1.13 -16.45 -0.57
C LEU A 54 1.97 -16.82 -1.80
N MET A 55 1.53 -17.81 -2.57
CA MET A 55 2.19 -18.21 -3.82
C MET A 55 2.19 -17.08 -4.85
N ALA A 56 1.08 -16.36 -4.99
CA ALA A 56 0.96 -15.26 -5.94
C ALA A 56 1.88 -14.08 -5.56
N THR A 57 1.85 -13.66 -4.30
CA THR A 57 2.65 -12.53 -3.79
C THR A 57 4.14 -12.85 -3.86
N GLN A 58 4.57 -14.00 -3.36
CA GLN A 58 5.96 -14.42 -3.43
C GLN A 58 6.42 -14.63 -4.87
N GLY A 59 5.56 -15.20 -5.73
CA GLY A 59 5.83 -15.36 -7.15
C GLY A 59 6.10 -14.01 -7.84
N ALA A 60 5.29 -13.00 -7.55
CA ALA A 60 5.45 -11.67 -8.13
C ALA A 60 6.78 -11.02 -7.72
N VAL A 61 7.19 -11.17 -6.46
CA VAL A 61 8.52 -10.72 -5.96
C VAL A 61 9.64 -11.49 -6.66
N ASN A 62 9.53 -12.83 -6.72
CA ASN A 62 10.56 -13.68 -7.30
C ASN A 62 10.77 -13.40 -8.80
N VAL A 63 9.71 -13.14 -9.57
CA VAL A 63 9.83 -12.79 -10.99
C VAL A 63 10.60 -11.49 -11.18
N ALA A 64 10.34 -10.48 -10.35
CA ALA A 64 11.08 -9.21 -10.40
C ALA A 64 12.56 -9.43 -10.03
N SER A 65 12.83 -10.04 -8.88
CA SER A 65 14.19 -10.24 -8.37
C SER A 65 15.06 -11.10 -9.29
N ASN A 66 14.51 -12.19 -9.84
CA ASN A 66 15.25 -13.07 -10.78
C ASN A 66 15.57 -12.38 -12.11
N ARG A 67 14.84 -11.33 -12.46
CA ARG A 67 15.12 -10.50 -13.65
C ARG A 67 16.08 -9.34 -13.33
N GLY A 68 16.64 -9.30 -12.13
CA GLY A 68 17.57 -8.26 -11.67
C GLY A 68 16.90 -6.91 -11.42
N TRP A 69 15.64 -6.92 -11.00
CA TRP A 69 14.90 -5.74 -10.57
C TRP A 69 14.86 -5.66 -9.05
N THR A 70 14.91 -4.47 -8.49
CA THR A 70 14.76 -4.26 -7.05
C THR A 70 13.30 -4.01 -6.74
N VAL A 71 12.70 -4.90 -5.94
CA VAL A 71 11.31 -4.79 -5.51
C VAL A 71 11.17 -3.66 -4.49
N ILE A 72 10.18 -2.79 -4.71
CA ILE A 72 9.89 -1.63 -3.87
C ILE A 72 8.59 -1.88 -3.13
N GLY A 73 8.67 -2.05 -1.81
CA GLY A 73 7.54 -2.37 -0.96
C GLY A 73 7.03 -3.81 -1.15
N GLU A 74 5.78 -4.03 -0.75
CA GLU A 74 5.16 -5.35 -0.75
C GLU A 74 4.39 -5.63 -2.04
N ALA A 75 4.33 -6.91 -2.44
CA ALA A 75 3.45 -7.32 -3.53
C ALA A 75 1.98 -7.20 -3.11
N LYS A 76 1.18 -6.52 -3.95
CA LYS A 76 -0.25 -6.32 -3.70
C LYS A 76 -1.06 -7.40 -4.38
N LEU A 77 -1.87 -8.11 -3.59
CA LEU A 77 -2.88 -9.02 -4.08
C LEU A 77 -3.89 -8.23 -4.92
N GLN A 78 -4.17 -8.71 -6.12
CA GLN A 78 -5.12 -8.10 -7.06
C GLN A 78 -6.51 -8.74 -6.94
N GLY A 79 -6.55 -10.03 -6.58
CA GLY A 79 -7.80 -10.76 -6.39
C GLY A 79 -7.57 -12.26 -6.45
N CYS A 80 -8.57 -13.00 -5.97
CA CYS A 80 -8.61 -14.45 -5.94
C CYS A 80 -9.89 -14.96 -6.57
N THR A 81 -9.83 -16.15 -7.17
CA THR A 81 -10.97 -16.85 -7.78
C THR A 81 -10.95 -18.30 -7.31
N SER A 82 -12.10 -18.89 -7.02
CA SER A 82 -12.19 -20.31 -6.62
C SER A 82 -12.42 -21.27 -7.81
N THR A 83 -12.08 -20.83 -9.01
CA THR A 83 -12.17 -21.62 -10.25
C THR A 83 -10.80 -22.06 -10.74
N GLY A 84 -9.79 -22.00 -9.89
CA GLY A 84 -8.42 -22.31 -10.24
C GLY A 84 -8.16 -23.79 -10.37
N ILE A 85 -7.06 -24.16 -11.03
CA ILE A 85 -6.69 -25.56 -11.31
C ILE A 85 -6.63 -26.42 -10.03
N PHE A 86 -6.22 -25.84 -8.90
CA PHE A 86 -6.12 -26.52 -7.61
C PHE A 86 -7.21 -26.11 -6.61
N GLY A 87 -8.25 -25.42 -7.07
CA GLY A 87 -9.31 -24.84 -6.24
C GLY A 87 -9.24 -23.31 -6.28
N VAL A 88 -8.27 -22.70 -5.60
CA VAL A 88 -8.15 -21.24 -5.54
C VAL A 88 -6.95 -20.75 -6.35
N GLU A 89 -7.18 -19.71 -7.15
CA GLU A 89 -6.17 -18.98 -7.90
C GLU A 89 -6.19 -17.51 -7.54
N CYS A 90 -5.04 -17.00 -7.11
CA CYS A 90 -4.86 -15.61 -6.77
C CYS A 90 -3.84 -14.95 -7.69
N ALA A 91 -4.05 -13.68 -8.00
CA ALA A 91 -3.08 -12.86 -8.70
C ALA A 91 -2.51 -11.81 -7.75
N ALA A 92 -1.20 -11.56 -7.83
CA ALA A 92 -0.56 -10.46 -7.13
C ALA A 92 0.41 -9.73 -8.08
N THR A 93 0.64 -8.46 -7.79
CA THR A 93 1.59 -7.62 -8.53
C THR A 93 2.57 -6.98 -7.56
N SER A 94 3.86 -7.17 -7.80
CA SER A 94 4.94 -6.44 -7.13
C SER A 94 5.34 -5.24 -7.98
N TYR A 95 5.76 -4.16 -7.34
CA TYR A 95 6.34 -3.02 -8.04
C TYR A 95 7.85 -3.07 -7.89
N ALA A 96 8.60 -2.92 -8.97
CA ALA A 96 10.05 -3.00 -8.92
C ALA A 96 10.70 -2.03 -9.91
N CYS A 97 11.90 -1.56 -9.57
CA CYS A 97 12.66 -0.60 -10.36
C CYS A 97 14.06 -1.12 -10.66
N LYS A 98 14.69 -0.59 -11.72
CA LYS A 98 16.13 -0.76 -11.95
C LYS A 98 16.87 0.28 -11.14
N LEU A 99 17.83 -0.17 -10.34
CA LEU A 99 18.75 0.71 -9.64
C LEU A 99 20.01 0.92 -10.49
N PRO A 100 20.60 2.12 -10.45
CA PRO A 100 21.91 2.34 -11.03
C PRO A 100 22.91 1.50 -10.25
N HIS A 101 23.70 0.71 -10.98
CA HIS A 101 24.79 -0.09 -10.43
C HIS A 101 25.96 0.79 -9.99
#